data_AF-A0A1X9SUA1-F1
#
_entry.id   AF-A0A1X9SUA1-F1
#
_cell.length_a   1.000
_cell.length_b   1.000
_cell.length_c   1.000
_cell.angle_alpha   90.00
_cell.angle_beta   90.00
_cell.angle_gamma   90.00
#
_symmetry.space_group_name_H-M   'P 1'
#
loop_
_entity.id
_entity.type
_entity.pdbx_description
1 polymer ?
#
loop_
_entity_poly.entity_id
_entity_poly.type
_entity_poly.pdbx_seq_one_letter_code
_entity_poly.pdbx_strand_id
1 'polypeptide(L)'
;MYYFDLRCAIDFHDDIIREIGGLGGYNKTQIGYLNSVLEQIQNDDYYPTFFDKMTHIIFSCVKFHPFLDGNKRAAIYLGCHFAKVNGLDCPNRYYTKMEHVVVKIAKDYISKDDLKDILFVILA
;
A
#
# COMPACT_ATOMS: atom_id res chain seq x y z
N MET A 1 -3.88 11.58 -12.78
CA MET A 1 -3.73 10.47 -11.81
C MET A 1 -5.00 10.41 -10.99
N TYR A 2 -5.55 9.22 -10.81
CA TYR A 2 -6.71 8.98 -9.96
C TYR A 2 -6.26 8.55 -8.56
N TYR A 3 -6.96 9.05 -7.55
CA TYR A 3 -6.68 8.80 -6.14
C TYR A 3 -7.90 8.18 -5.46
N PHE A 4 -7.67 7.50 -4.33
CA PHE A 4 -8.71 6.97 -3.46
C PHE A 4 -8.56 7.55 -2.06
N ASP A 5 -9.67 7.64 -1.33
CA ASP A 5 -9.70 8.21 0.01
C ASP A 5 -9.50 7.14 1.09
N LEU A 6 -9.41 7.58 2.35
CA LEU A 6 -9.26 6.69 3.48
C LEU A 6 -10.43 5.72 3.62
N ARG A 7 -11.65 6.14 3.24
CA ARG A 7 -12.84 5.29 3.35
C ARG A 7 -12.70 4.08 2.43
N CYS A 8 -12.32 4.31 1.18
CA CYS A 8 -12.00 3.24 0.24
C CYS A 8 -10.91 2.31 0.80
N ALA A 9 -9.87 2.86 1.42
CA ALA A 9 -8.80 2.05 2.01
C ALA A 9 -9.28 1.14 3.13
N ILE A 10 -10.18 1.64 3.98
CA ILE A 10 -10.81 0.88 5.08
C ILE A 10 -11.73 -0.20 4.50
N ASP A 11 -12.58 0.15 3.53
CA ASP A 11 -13.51 -0.81 2.92
C ASP A 11 -12.75 -1.96 2.23
N PHE A 12 -11.64 -1.66 1.54
CA PHE A 12 -10.75 -2.68 0.98
C PHE A 12 -10.13 -3.58 2.05
N HIS A 13 -9.72 -3.03 3.19
CA HIS A 13 -9.18 -3.81 4.30
C HIS A 13 -10.24 -4.72 4.92
N ASP A 14 -11.45 -4.21 5.13
CA ASP A 14 -12.57 -4.98 5.67
C ASP A 14 -12.95 -6.15 4.75
N ASP A 15 -12.94 -5.93 3.44
CA ASP A 15 -13.13 -7.00 2.43
C ASP A 15 -12.05 -8.08 2.54
N ILE A 16 -10.78 -7.68 2.68
CA ILE A 16 -9.65 -8.60 2.88
C ILE A 16 -9.86 -9.43 4.15
N ILE A 17 -10.16 -8.79 5.29
CA ILE A 17 -10.35 -9.49 6.57
C ILE A 17 -11.55 -10.44 6.52
N ARG A 18 -12.64 -10.07 5.83
CA ARG A 18 -13.81 -10.93 5.67
C ARG A 18 -13.47 -12.21 4.89
N GLU A 19 -12.60 -12.13 3.89
CA GLU A 19 -12.23 -13.26 3.05
C GLU A 19 -11.26 -14.23 3.75
N ILE A 20 -10.24 -13.69 4.42
CA ILE A 20 -9.11 -14.50 4.90
C ILE A 20 -9.02 -14.64 6.43
N GLY A 21 -9.91 -13.96 7.15
CA GLY A 21 -9.89 -13.87 8.61
C GLY A 21 -8.78 -12.97 9.17
N GLY A 22 -8.88 -12.74 10.48
CA GLY A 22 -8.03 -11.82 11.23
C GLY A 22 -8.86 -10.86 12.08
N LEU A 23 -8.18 -9.95 12.79
CA LEU A 23 -8.84 -8.93 13.59
C LEU A 23 -9.22 -7.72 12.71
N GLY A 24 -10.51 -7.50 12.53
CA GLY A 24 -11.05 -6.32 11.84
C GLY A 24 -10.87 -5.03 12.65
N GLY A 25 -10.96 -3.89 11.96
CA GLY A 25 -10.84 -2.57 12.56
C GLY A 25 -9.42 -2.00 12.58
N TYR A 26 -9.28 -0.81 13.16
CA TYR A 26 -8.06 0.00 13.10
C TYR A 26 -7.83 0.85 14.35
N ASN A 27 -6.58 1.27 14.56
CA ASN A 27 -6.24 2.25 15.59
C ASN A 27 -6.47 3.68 15.05
N LYS A 28 -7.15 4.54 15.82
CA LYS A 28 -7.48 5.92 15.40
C LYS A 28 -6.26 6.79 15.06
N THR A 29 -5.15 6.62 15.77
CA THR A 29 -3.92 7.37 15.49
C THR A 29 -3.25 6.85 14.22
N GLN A 30 -3.09 5.52 14.11
CA GLN A 30 -2.38 4.91 12.98
C GLN A 30 -3.15 5.06 11.66
N ILE A 31 -4.48 4.96 11.68
CA ILE A 31 -5.31 5.20 10.50
C ILE A 31 -5.22 6.66 10.04
N GLY A 32 -5.02 7.60 10.98
CA GLY A 32 -4.76 9.01 10.69
C GLY A 32 -3.46 9.20 9.90
N TYR A 33 -2.40 8.45 10.20
CA TYR A 33 -1.18 8.49 9.40
C TYR A 33 -1.38 7.95 7.98
N LEU A 34 -2.20 6.90 7.79
CA LEU A 34 -2.57 6.46 6.45
C LEU A 34 -3.35 7.53 5.70
N ASN A 35 -4.27 8.24 6.37
CA ASN A 35 -5.00 9.36 5.75
C ASN A 35 -4.02 10.45 5.26
N SER A 36 -3.07 10.85 6.12
CA SER A 36 -2.06 11.84 5.74
C SER A 36 -1.20 11.36 4.57
N VAL A 37 -0.89 10.07 4.47
CA VAL A 37 -0.18 9.50 3.31
C VAL A 37 -0.99 9.68 2.02
N LEU A 38 -2.29 9.39 2.05
CA LEU A 38 -3.19 9.53 0.88
C LEU A 38 -3.36 11.00 0.44
N GLU A 39 -3.26 11.93 1.38
CA GLU A 39 -3.21 13.37 1.08
C GLU A 39 -1.85 13.77 0.50
N GLN A 40 -0.75 13.34 1.13
CA GLN A 40 0.63 13.72 0.77
C GLN A 40 1.03 13.25 -0.62
N ILE A 41 0.64 12.04 -1.04
CA ILE A 41 0.98 11.53 -2.37
C ILE A 41 0.43 12.39 -3.49
N GLN A 42 -0.51 13.31 -3.24
CA GLN A 42 -1.04 14.22 -4.25
C GLN A 42 -0.10 15.40 -4.54
N ASN A 43 0.90 15.63 -3.68
CA ASN A 43 1.92 16.65 -3.91
C ASN A 43 3.01 16.14 -4.85
N ASP A 44 3.03 16.67 -6.07
CA ASP A 44 3.96 16.29 -7.13
C ASP A 44 5.41 16.73 -6.88
N ASP A 45 5.66 17.73 -6.01
CA ASP A 45 7.02 18.16 -5.65
C ASP A 45 7.75 17.09 -4.85
N TYR A 46 7.02 16.34 -4.01
CA TYR A 46 7.56 15.26 -3.19
C TYR A 46 7.37 13.87 -3.81
N TYR A 47 6.30 13.68 -4.57
CA TYR A 47 5.94 12.40 -5.19
C TYR A 47 5.68 12.61 -6.69
N PRO A 48 6.72 12.87 -7.50
CA PRO A 48 6.55 13.29 -8.89
C PRO A 48 6.06 12.17 -9.82
N THR A 49 6.36 10.91 -9.51
CA THR A 49 6.00 9.78 -10.39
C THR A 49 4.93 8.88 -9.79
N PHE A 50 4.27 8.11 -10.66
CA PHE A 50 3.34 7.05 -10.25
C PHE A 50 3.98 6.10 -9.22
N PHE A 51 5.24 5.68 -9.47
CA PHE A 51 5.95 4.78 -8.57
C PHE A 51 6.31 5.44 -7.25
N ASP A 52 6.61 6.74 -7.19
CA ASP A 52 6.83 7.44 -5.91
C ASP A 52 5.58 7.38 -5.01
N LYS A 53 4.41 7.63 -5.62
CA LYS A 53 3.11 7.62 -4.93
C LYS A 53 2.73 6.21 -4.48
N MET A 54 2.82 5.22 -5.37
CA MET A 54 2.53 3.82 -5.07
C MET A 54 3.45 3.25 -3.99
N THR A 55 4.75 3.53 -4.09
CA THR A 55 5.75 3.18 -3.06
C THR A 55 5.39 3.77 -1.71
N HIS A 56 4.98 5.04 -1.67
CA HIS A 56 4.64 5.67 -0.40
C HIS A 56 3.42 5.04 0.26
N ILE A 57 2.37 4.72 -0.51
CA ILE A 57 1.19 4.00 0.00
C ILE A 57 1.60 2.68 0.65
N ILE A 58 2.32 1.84 -0.08
CA ILE A 58 2.69 0.48 0.36
C ILE A 58 3.61 0.55 1.57
N PHE A 59 4.69 1.33 1.48
CA PHE A 59 5.70 1.43 2.53
C PHE A 59 5.09 1.94 3.84
N SER A 60 4.32 3.02 3.77
CA SER A 60 3.68 3.61 4.94
C SER A 60 2.62 2.70 5.54
N CYS A 61 1.81 2.02 4.72
CA CYS A 61 0.82 1.07 5.23
C CYS A 61 1.49 -0.09 5.99
N VAL A 62 2.66 -0.56 5.53
CA VAL A 62 3.44 -1.58 6.27
C VAL A 62 3.98 -1.01 7.58
N LYS A 63 4.53 0.21 7.56
CA LYS A 63 5.25 0.79 8.71
C LYS A 63 4.34 1.36 9.80
N PHE A 64 3.24 2.00 9.42
CA PHE A 64 2.34 2.64 10.38
C PHE A 64 1.35 1.66 11.01
N HIS A 65 1.19 0.46 10.44
CA HIS A 65 0.23 -0.51 10.96
C HIS A 65 -1.18 0.09 11.22
N PRO A 66 -1.81 0.74 10.22
CA PRO A 66 -3.10 1.42 10.39
C PRO A 66 -4.20 0.52 10.97
N PHE A 67 -4.20 -0.76 10.59
CA PHE A 67 -5.21 -1.74 10.97
C PHE A 67 -4.76 -2.63 12.13
N LEU A 68 -5.71 -3.24 12.83
CA LEU A 68 -5.41 -4.14 13.96
C LEU A 68 -4.73 -5.44 13.49
N ASP A 69 -5.10 -5.94 12.32
CA ASP A 69 -4.43 -7.05 11.63
C ASP A 69 -4.49 -6.81 10.11
N GLY A 70 -3.73 -7.58 9.33
CA GLY A 70 -3.80 -7.57 7.87
C GLY A 70 -3.01 -6.46 7.19
N ASN A 71 -2.30 -5.59 7.91
CA ASN A 71 -1.55 -4.44 7.35
C ASN A 71 -0.67 -4.76 6.14
N LYS A 72 0.09 -5.88 6.19
CA LYS A 72 0.94 -6.31 5.07
C LYS A 72 0.12 -6.66 3.84
N ARG A 73 -1.02 -7.33 4.03
CA ARG A 73 -1.94 -7.72 2.95
C ARG A 73 -2.65 -6.49 2.40
N ALA A 74 -3.18 -5.64 3.28
CA ALA A 74 -3.75 -4.35 2.92
C ALA A 74 -2.77 -3.52 2.08
N ALA A 75 -1.50 -3.43 2.46
CA ALA A 75 -0.49 -2.70 1.70
C ALA A 75 -0.37 -3.19 0.24
N ILE A 76 -0.32 -4.52 0.03
CA ILE A 76 -0.26 -5.12 -1.32
C ILE A 76 -1.50 -4.77 -2.12
N TYR A 77 -2.69 -4.92 -1.53
CA TYR A 77 -3.95 -4.69 -2.24
C TYR A 77 -4.21 -3.20 -2.49
N LEU A 78 -3.88 -2.30 -1.56
CA LEU A 78 -4.00 -0.85 -1.75
C LEU A 78 -3.05 -0.36 -2.84
N GLY A 79 -1.81 -0.86 -2.85
CA GLY A 79 -0.87 -0.59 -3.94
C GLY A 79 -1.43 -1.04 -5.29
N CYS A 80 -1.97 -2.25 -5.35
CA CYS A 80 -2.57 -2.75 -6.59
C CYS A 80 -3.84 -1.99 -6.99
N HIS A 81 -4.69 -1.61 -6.03
CA HIS A 81 -5.87 -0.81 -6.30
C HIS A 81 -5.47 0.54 -6.90
N PHE A 82 -4.44 1.20 -6.35
CA PHE A 82 -3.88 2.43 -6.90
C PHE A 82 -3.40 2.27 -8.36
N ALA A 83 -2.73 1.16 -8.66
CA ALA A 83 -2.31 0.83 -10.02
C ALA A 83 -3.52 0.68 -10.95
N LYS A 84 -4.52 -0.10 -10.54
CA LYS A 84 -5.71 -0.39 -11.34
C LYS A 84 -6.52 0.85 -11.66
N VAL A 85 -6.78 1.73 -10.69
CA VAL A 85 -7.50 2.99 -10.94
C VAL A 85 -6.72 3.95 -11.84
N ASN A 86 -5.42 3.74 -12.02
CA ASN A 86 -4.56 4.49 -12.94
C ASN A 86 -4.24 3.73 -14.25
N GLY A 87 -4.95 2.64 -14.54
CA GLY A 87 -4.83 1.93 -15.83
C GLY A 87 -3.70 0.91 -15.91
N LEU A 88 -3.07 0.55 -14.79
CA LEU A 88 -2.06 -0.52 -14.70
C LEU A 88 -2.64 -1.74 -13.99
N ASP A 89 -2.57 -2.91 -14.62
CA ASP A 89 -2.97 -4.16 -13.99
C ASP A 89 -1.83 -4.77 -13.16
N CYS A 90 -2.18 -5.56 -12.15
CA CYS A 90 -1.22 -6.27 -11.30
C CYS A 90 -1.19 -7.74 -11.71
N PRO A 91 -0.17 -8.20 -12.46
CA PRO A 91 -0.07 -9.61 -12.81
C PRO A 91 0.14 -10.48 -11.56
N ASN A 92 -0.13 -11.79 -11.63
CA ASN A 92 0.07 -12.71 -10.50
C ASN A 92 1.48 -12.64 -9.87
N ARG A 93 2.51 -12.34 -10.69
CA ARG A 93 3.89 -12.11 -10.23
C ARG A 93 4.03 -10.95 -9.24
N TYR A 94 3.13 -9.96 -9.28
CA TYR A 94 3.09 -8.86 -8.33
C TYR A 94 2.79 -9.38 -6.94
N TYR A 95 1.67 -10.09 -6.79
CA TYR A 95 1.23 -10.60 -5.49
C TYR A 95 2.27 -11.52 -4.85
N THR A 96 2.79 -12.49 -5.62
CA THR A 96 3.78 -13.46 -5.12
C THR A 96 5.10 -12.82 -4.72
N LYS A 97 5.61 -11.86 -5.50
CA LYS A 97 6.83 -11.12 -5.12
C LYS A 97 6.59 -10.22 -3.92
N MET A 98 5.45 -9.52 -3.89
CA MET A 98 5.17 -8.53 -2.87
C MET A 98 4.97 -9.15 -1.48
N GLU A 99 4.50 -10.39 -1.37
CA GLU A 99 4.41 -11.11 -0.09
C GLU A 99 5.75 -11.16 0.65
N HIS A 100 6.85 -11.44 -0.06
CA HIS A 100 8.19 -11.44 0.53
C HIS A 100 8.70 -10.02 0.78
N VAL A 101 8.40 -9.08 -0.12
CA VAL A 101 8.86 -7.69 -0.03
C VAL A 101 8.28 -6.99 1.19
N VAL A 102 6.97 -7.08 1.45
CA VAL A 102 6.35 -6.40 2.60
C VAL A 102 6.85 -6.94 3.94
N VAL A 103 7.24 -8.22 4.01
CA VAL A 103 7.88 -8.80 5.19
C VAL A 103 9.28 -8.21 5.39
N LYS A 104 10.06 -8.05 4.32
CA LYS A 104 11.39 -7.45 4.38
C LYS A 104 11.34 -5.96 4.71
N ILE A 105 10.34 -5.22 4.21
CA ILE A 105 10.09 -3.82 4.62
C ILE A 105 9.82 -3.76 6.12
N ALA A 106 8.93 -4.62 6.64
CA ALA A 106 8.61 -4.63 8.07
C ALA A 106 9.85 -4.91 8.95
N LYS A 107 10.84 -5.64 8.42
CA LYS A 107 12.11 -5.94 9.08
C LYS A 107 13.27 -4.98 8.73
N ASP A 108 12.99 -3.88 8.03
CA ASP A 108 13.97 -2.87 7.62
C ASP A 108 15.07 -3.38 6.67
N TYR A 109 14.83 -4.50 5.98
CA TYR A 109 15.75 -5.03 4.95
C TYR A 109 15.51 -4.45 3.55
N ILE A 110 14.40 -3.76 3.33
CA ILE A 110 14.06 -3.10 2.07
C ILE A 110 13.70 -1.65 2.41
N SER A 111 14.45 -0.71 1.84
CA SER A 111 14.20 0.72 1.95
C SER A 111 13.04 1.16 1.05
N LYS A 112 12.64 2.43 1.17
CA LYS A 112 11.61 3.02 0.30
C LYS A 112 12.07 3.08 -1.16
N ASP A 113 13.36 3.37 -1.39
CA ASP A 113 13.94 3.42 -2.74
C ASP A 113 14.05 2.01 -3.35
N ASP A 114 14.49 1.02 -2.56
CA ASP A 114 14.51 -0.38 -3.01
C ASP A 114 13.10 -0.85 -3.42
N LEU A 115 12.07 -0.49 -2.65
CA LEU A 115 10.69 -0.83 -3.00
C LEU A 115 10.29 -0.19 -4.34
N LYS A 116 10.65 1.08 -4.58
CA LYS A 116 10.34 1.75 -5.84
C LYS A 116 10.94 1.02 -7.04
N ASP A 117 12.20 0.63 -6.96
CA ASP A 117 12.89 -0.12 -8.02
C ASP A 117 12.26 -1.49 -8.24
N ILE A 118 11.91 -2.19 -7.15
CA ILE A 118 11.21 -3.48 -7.21
C ILE A 118 9.84 -3.33 -7.91
N LEU A 119 9.05 -2.32 -7.55
CA LEU A 119 7.75 -2.08 -8.19
C LEU A 119 7.89 -1.75 -9.67
N PHE A 120 8.89 -0.95 -10.04
CA PHE A 120 9.21 -0.65 -11.43
C PHE A 120 9.48 -1.95 -12.22
N VAL A 121 10.35 -2.83 -11.71
CA VAL A 121 10.68 -4.11 -12.37
C VAL A 121 9.49 -5.07 -12.44
N ILE A 122 8.56 -5.00 -11.49
CA ILE A 122 7.40 -5.90 -11.45
C ILE A 122 6.28 -5.46 -12.41
N LEU A 123 6.10 -4.15 -12.59
CA LEU A 123 4.95 -3.57 -13.29
C LEU A 123 5.27 -2.97 -14.66
N ALA A 124 6.55 -2.67 -14.95
CA ALA A 124 7.01 -2.41 -16.31
C ALA A 124 7.13 -3.72 -17.13
#